data_AF-A0AAV5MG36-F1
#
_entry.id   AF-A0AAV5MG36-F1
#
_cell.length_a   1.000
_cell.length_b   1.000
_cell.length_c   1.000
_cell.angle_alpha   90.00
_cell.angle_beta   90.00
_cell.angle_gamma   90.00
#
_symmetry.space_group_name_H-M   'P 1'
#
loop_
_entity.id
_entity.type
_entity.pdbx_description
1 polymer ?
#
loop_
_entity_poly.entity_id
_entity_poly.type
_entity_poly.pdbx_seq_one_letter_code
_entity_poly.pdbx_strand_id
1 'polypeptide(L)'
;MEIIMGRHPGDLISDLWTPNGQQMLLKDVIDQCLKPQRRNKVAEQVVATTKLAFICLHSNPQFRPTMQQVYQALTSGRPSPLPKPYSMISLGDLIGDGHGIKG
;
A
#
# COMPACT_ATOMS: atom_id res chain seq x y z
N MET A 1 2.93 8.25 -3.23
CA MET A 1 2.06 8.34 -2.04
C MET A 1 1.01 9.43 -2.20
N GLU A 2 1.38 10.63 -2.64
CA GLU A 2 0.45 11.77 -2.84
C GLU A 2 -0.83 11.41 -3.57
N ILE A 3 -0.73 10.72 -4.71
CA ILE A 3 -1.88 10.30 -5.52
C ILE A 3 -2.81 9.36 -4.75
N ILE A 4 -2.26 8.38 -4.03
CA ILE A 4 -3.04 7.37 -3.29
C ILE A 4 -3.75 8.01 -2.10
N MET A 5 -3.09 8.96 -1.44
CA MET A 5 -3.57 9.61 -0.21
C MET A 5 -4.43 10.85 -0.48
N GLY A 6 -4.35 11.43 -1.68
CA GLY A 6 -5.03 12.69 -2.01
C GLY A 6 -4.48 13.92 -1.27
N ARG A 7 -3.35 13.77 -0.56
CA ARG A 7 -2.74 14.82 0.27
C ARG A 7 -1.23 14.63 0.40
N HIS A 8 -0.55 15.66 0.90
CA HIS A 8 0.89 15.62 1.12
C HIS A 8 1.25 14.51 2.12
N PRO A 9 2.22 13.62 1.80
CA PRO A 9 2.45 12.41 2.56
C PRO A 9 3.32 12.63 3.80
N GLY A 10 4.00 13.77 3.94
CA GLY A 10 4.90 14.05 5.07
C GLY A 10 4.24 13.88 6.44
N ASP A 11 3.00 14.35 6.57
CA ASP A 11 2.24 14.25 7.83
C ASP A 11 1.83 12.80 8.12
N LEU A 12 1.39 12.08 7.09
CA LEU A 12 0.94 10.69 7.22
C LEU A 12 2.09 9.71 7.47
N ILE A 13 3.23 9.90 6.80
CA ILE A 13 4.38 9.00 6.91
C ILE A 13 4.92 9.00 8.35
N SER A 14 4.87 10.12 9.05
CA SER A 14 5.29 10.20 10.45
C SER A 14 4.40 9.35 11.35
N ASP A 15 3.08 9.40 11.17
CA ASP A 15 2.11 8.63 11.95
C ASP A 15 2.11 7.13 11.59
N LEU A 16 2.33 6.81 10.32
CA LEU A 16 2.30 5.46 9.74
C LEU A 16 3.22 4.44 10.44
N TRP A 17 4.37 4.90 10.94
CA TRP A 17 5.34 4.05 11.62
C TRP A 17 5.08 3.90 13.12
N THR A 18 4.04 4.55 13.65
CA THR A 18 3.61 4.40 15.04
C THR A 18 2.63 3.23 15.20
N PRO A 19 2.52 2.62 16.40
CA PRO A 19 1.53 1.57 16.66
C PRO A 19 0.08 2.00 16.38
N ASN A 20 -0.21 3.30 16.54
CA ASN A 20 -1.53 3.86 16.26
C ASN A 20 -1.76 3.99 14.75
N GLY A 21 -0.74 4.43 13.99
CA GLY A 21 -0.81 4.48 12.53
C GLY A 21 -0.97 3.12 11.88
N GLN A 22 -0.31 2.08 12.41
CA GLN A 22 -0.47 0.71 11.93
C GLN A 22 -1.91 0.17 12.09
N GLN A 23 -2.67 0.68 13.06
CA GLN A 23 -4.07 0.30 13.28
C GLN A 23 -5.06 1.06 12.39
N MET A 24 -4.63 2.17 11.77
CA MET A 24 -5.49 2.92 10.84
C MET A 24 -5.89 2.06 9.64
N LEU A 25 -7.12 2.21 9.18
CA LEU A 25 -7.63 1.47 8.02
C LEU A 25 -7.22 2.17 6.73
N LEU A 26 -6.84 1.39 5.72
CA LEU A 26 -6.44 1.88 4.40
C LEU A 26 -7.53 2.77 3.78
N LYS A 27 -8.81 2.38 3.93
CA LYS A 27 -9.96 3.14 3.44
C LYS A 27 -10.09 4.55 4.03
N ASP A 28 -9.46 4.81 5.18
CA ASP A 28 -9.54 6.08 5.89
C ASP A 28 -8.36 7.00 5.53
N VAL A 29 -7.33 6.44 4.88
CA VAL A 29 -6.14 7.17 4.41
C VAL A 29 -6.17 7.45 2.92
N ILE A 30 -6.84 6.61 2.13
CA ILE A 30 -6.91 6.76 0.68
C ILE A 30 -7.85 7.88 0.27
N ASP A 31 -7.46 8.57 -0.80
CA ASP A 31 -8.25 9.61 -1.47
C ASP A 31 -9.69 9.13 -1.69
N GLN A 32 -10.66 9.97 -1.31
CA GLN A 32 -12.08 9.59 -1.38
C GLN A 32 -12.55 9.25 -2.79
N CYS A 33 -11.97 9.86 -3.82
CA CYS A 33 -12.26 9.58 -5.22
C CYS A 33 -11.73 8.21 -5.65
N LEU A 34 -10.73 7.68 -4.96
CA LEU A 34 -10.12 6.37 -5.21
C LEU A 34 -10.73 5.26 -4.35
N LYS A 35 -11.68 5.55 -3.46
CA LYS A 35 -12.32 4.55 -2.60
C LYS A 35 -13.09 3.53 -3.44
N PRO A 36 -12.67 2.26 -3.45
CA PRO A 36 -13.37 1.21 -4.19
C PRO A 36 -14.74 0.95 -3.53
N GLN A 37 -15.81 0.98 -4.33
CA GLN A 37 -17.16 0.78 -3.79
C GLN A 37 -17.46 -0.67 -3.38
N ARG A 38 -16.72 -1.69 -3.86
CA ARG A 38 -16.80 -3.11 -3.45
C ARG A 38 -15.51 -3.88 -3.74
N ARG A 39 -15.43 -5.15 -3.31
CA ARG A 39 -14.38 -6.15 -3.58
C ARG A 39 -14.24 -6.42 -5.08
N ASN A 40 -13.63 -5.47 -5.79
CA ASN A 40 -13.36 -5.53 -7.22
C ASN A 40 -11.84 -5.41 -7.45
N LYS A 41 -11.40 -5.63 -8.69
CA LYS A 41 -10.00 -5.53 -9.09
C LYS A 41 -9.36 -4.19 -8.72
N VAL A 42 -10.14 -3.11 -8.61
CA VAL A 42 -9.64 -1.79 -8.19
C VAL A 42 -9.17 -1.83 -6.73
N ALA A 43 -9.93 -2.46 -5.83
CA ALA A 43 -9.49 -2.61 -4.44
C ALA A 43 -8.20 -3.41 -4.32
N GLU A 44 -8.05 -4.47 -5.11
CA GLU A 44 -6.84 -5.30 -5.13
C GLU A 44 -5.64 -4.52 -5.69
N GLN A 45 -5.84 -3.75 -6.76
CA GLN A 45 -4.82 -2.84 -7.32
C GLN A 45 -4.38 -1.80 -6.29
N VAL A 46 -5.34 -1.11 -5.67
CA VAL A 46 -5.09 -0.09 -4.65
C VAL A 46 -4.25 -0.66 -3.50
N VAL A 47 -4.59 -1.85 -3.01
CA VAL A 47 -3.82 -2.54 -1.97
C VAL A 47 -2.41 -2.87 -2.45
N ALA A 48 -2.26 -3.43 -3.66
CA ALA A 48 -0.95 -3.78 -4.22
C ALA A 48 -0.06 -2.54 -4.44
N THR A 49 -0.60 -1.46 -5.01
CA THR A 49 0.14 -0.21 -5.22
C THR A 49 0.53 0.44 -3.90
N THR A 50 -0.35 0.39 -2.88
CA THR A 50 -0.03 0.93 -1.55
C THR A 50 1.08 0.12 -0.88
N LYS A 51 1.03 -1.21 -0.97
CA LYS A 51 2.14 -2.08 -0.49
C LYS A 51 3.45 -1.72 -1.17
N LEU A 52 3.45 -1.62 -2.49
CA LEU A 52 4.65 -1.24 -3.25
C LEU A 52 5.18 0.12 -2.80
N ALA A 53 4.31 1.10 -2.59
CA ALA A 53 4.69 2.41 -2.09
C ALA A 53 5.35 2.34 -0.70
N PHE A 54 4.88 1.47 0.20
CA PHE A 54 5.52 1.27 1.50
C PHE A 54 6.90 0.62 1.40
N ILE A 55 7.07 -0.39 0.55
CA ILE A 55 8.39 -1.00 0.33
C ILE A 55 9.37 0.05 -0.25
N CYS A 56 8.93 0.91 -1.16
CA CYS A 56 9.73 2.02 -1.67
C CYS A 56 10.14 3.05 -0.60
N LEU A 57 9.36 3.19 0.48
CA LEU A 57 9.61 4.10 1.59
C LEU A 57 10.36 3.44 2.76
N HIS A 58 10.80 2.19 2.61
CA HIS A 58 11.46 1.45 3.68
C HIS A 58 12.72 2.19 4.16
N SER A 59 12.85 2.40 5.48
CA SER A 59 13.94 3.19 6.07
C SER A 59 15.32 2.59 5.77
N ASN A 60 15.43 1.26 5.79
CA ASN A 60 16.63 0.56 5.35
C ASN A 60 16.66 0.47 3.81
N PRO A 61 17.70 1.04 3.14
CA PRO A 61 17.81 1.07 1.68
C PRO A 61 17.92 -0.30 1.02
N GLN A 62 18.42 -1.32 1.71
CA GLN A 62 18.56 -2.67 1.15
C GLN A 62 17.22 -3.33 0.82
N PHE A 63 16.14 -2.91 1.48
CA PHE A 63 14.79 -3.42 1.22
C PHE A 63 14.03 -2.59 0.17
N ARG A 64 14.57 -1.43 -0.23
CA ARG A 64 13.92 -0.59 -1.25
C ARG A 64 14.13 -1.21 -2.63
N PRO A 65 13.07 -1.40 -3.43
CA PRO A 65 13.20 -1.94 -4.77
C PRO A 65 13.88 -0.94 -5.70
N THR A 66 14.49 -1.46 -6.75
CA THR A 66 14.96 -0.67 -7.89
C THR A 66 13.77 -0.14 -8.70
N MET A 67 13.96 0.97 -9.42
CA MET A 67 12.93 1.51 -10.32
C MET A 67 12.48 0.51 -11.38
N GLN A 68 13.37 -0.39 -11.83
CA GLN A 68 13.01 -1.46 -12.76
C GLN A 68 12.01 -2.45 -12.12
N GLN A 69 12.25 -2.86 -10.87
CA GLN A 69 11.32 -3.73 -10.13
C GLN A 69 9.99 -3.03 -9.87
N VAL A 70 10.01 -1.73 -9.53
CA VAL A 70 8.80 -0.92 -9.37
C VAL A 70 8.00 -0.85 -10.67
N TYR A 71 8.65 -0.54 -11.78
CA TYR A 71 8.02 -0.50 -13.10
C TYR A 71 7.41 -1.85 -13.48
N GLN A 72 8.13 -2.94 -13.29
CA GLN A 72 7.63 -4.29 -13.55
C GLN A 72 6.43 -4.63 -12.68
N ALA A 73 6.46 -4.31 -11.38
CA ALA A 73 5.34 -4.55 -10.47
C ALA A 73 4.07 -3.77 -10.89
N LEU A 74 4.23 -2.52 -11.33
CA LEU A 74 3.12 -1.67 -11.80
C LEU A 74 2.53 -2.13 -13.14
N THR A 75 3.36 -2.68 -14.02
CA THR A 75 2.94 -3.07 -15.39
C THR A 75 2.50 -4.52 -15.50
N SER A 76 3.07 -5.41 -14.68
CA SER A 76 2.84 -6.86 -14.74
C SER A 76 1.80 -7.34 -13.72
N GLY A 77 1.45 -6.49 -12.75
CA GLY A 77 0.62 -6.87 -11.61
C GLY A 77 -0.80 -7.27 -11.98
N ARG A 78 -1.06 -8.57 -12.06
CA ARG A 78 -2.42 -9.09 -11.79
C ARG A 78 -2.63 -9.00 -10.29
N PRO A 79 -3.61 -8.22 -9.84
CA PRO A 79 -3.79 -8.03 -8.42
C PRO A 79 -4.38 -9.33 -7.84
N SER A 80 -3.88 -9.74 -6.69
CA SER A 80 -4.29 -11.00 -6.05
C SER A 80 -5.56 -10.81 -5.23
N PRO A 81 -6.38 -11.87 -5.05
CA PRO A 81 -7.58 -11.79 -4.23
C PRO A 81 -7.26 -11.32 -2.81
N LEU A 82 -8.03 -10.34 -2.31
CA LEU A 82 -7.81 -9.82 -0.96
C LEU A 82 -8.14 -10.88 0.10
N PRO A 83 -7.24 -11.12 1.09
CA PRO A 83 -7.47 -12.10 2.15
C PRO A 83 -8.64 -11.71 3.06
N LYS A 84 -8.94 -10.40 3.16
CA LYS A 84 -10.05 -9.85 3.92
C LYS A 84 -10.73 -8.69 3.16
N PRO A 85 -11.93 -8.25 3.58
CA PRO A 85 -12.59 -7.11 2.95
C PRO A 85 -11.71 -5.86 2.96
N TYR A 86 -11.73 -5.09 1.87
CA TYR A 86 -10.96 -3.84 1.74
C TYR A 86 -11.18 -2.89 2.92
N SER A 87 -12.41 -2.83 3.43
CA SER A 87 -12.80 -1.98 4.56
C SER A 87 -12.15 -2.34 5.90
N MET A 88 -11.51 -3.51 6.00
CA MET A 88 -10.85 -4.05 7.19
C MET A 88 -9.32 -4.16 7.03
N ILE A 89 -8.78 -3.71 5.89
CA ILE A 89 -7.34 -3.67 5.68
C ILE A 89 -6.79 -2.47 6.45
N SER A 90 -5.92 -2.76 7.42
CA SER A 90 -5.13 -1.80 8.17
C SER A 90 -3.80 -1.53 7.47
N LEU A 91 -3.14 -0.44 7.84
CA LEU A 91 -1.81 -0.10 7.30
C LEU A 91 -0.76 -1.12 7.76
N GLY A 92 -0.89 -1.67 8.97
CA GLY A 92 -0.05 -2.76 9.47
C GLY A 92 -0.07 -4.01 8.57
N ASP A 93 -1.23 -4.37 7.99
CA ASP A 93 -1.33 -5.50 7.04
C ASP A 93 -0.54 -5.29 5.74
N LEU A 94 -0.14 -4.05 5.47
CA LEU A 94 0.59 -3.65 4.26
C LEU A 94 2.10 -3.48 4.53
N ILE A 95 2.47 -3.29 5.80
CA ILE A 95 3.84 -3.07 6.27
C ILE A 95 4.52 -4.41 6.67
N GLY A 96 3.72 -5.45 6.95
CA GLY A 96 4.19 -6.76 7.44
C GLY A 96 5.13 -7.53 6.52
N ASP A 97 6.34 -7.77 7.05
CA ASP A 97 7.48 -8.63 6.72
C ASP A 97 7.85 -8.84 5.25
N GLY A 98 9.10 -8.50 4.93
CA GLY A 98 9.73 -8.62 3.61
C GLY A 98 9.86 -10.05 3.07
N HIS A 99 8.73 -10.68 2.79
CA HIS A 99 8.63 -11.94 2.07
C HIS A 99 7.43 -11.89 1.12
N GLY A 100 7.69 -11.58 -0.15
CA GLY A 100 6.60 -11.55 -1.12
C GLY A 100 6.88 -11.00 -2.51
N ILE A 101 8.13 -10.74 -2.90
CA ILE A 101 8.48 -10.81 -4.33
C ILE A 101 8.83 -12.26 -4.65
N LYS A 102 7.82 -13.11 -4.76
CA LYS A 102 8.03 -14.48 -5.21
C LYS A 102 7.99 -14.47 -6.74
N GLY A 103 9.18 -14.61 -7.33
CA GLY A 103 9.47 -15.19 -8.66
C GLY A 103 8.65 -14.70 -9.85
#